data_AF-A0A7W7TCY9-F1
#
_entry.id   AF-A0A7W7TCY9-F1
#
_cell.length_a   1.000
_cell.length_b   1.000
_cell.length_c   1.000
_cell.angle_alpha   90.00
_cell.angle_beta   90.00
_cell.angle_gamma   90.00
#
_symmetry.space_group_name_H-M   'P 1'
#
loop_
_entity.id
_entity.type
_entity.pdbx_description
1 polymer ?
#
loop_
_entity_poly.entity_id
_entity_poly.type
_entity_poly.pdbx_seq_one_letter_code
_entity_poly.pdbx_strand_id
1 'polypeptide(L)'
;MLRSKIVGVALAALAVAGVVTLPSASADQGGEKARGPLVIGHRGASGYRPEHTLASYELAARMGADFIEPDLVSTKDGRLVARHENEIGGTTDVAAHPEFAGRRTTKTIDGVAITGWFTEDFTLTELKSLRAKERIPQIRPRNTLYDGRFPVPTLEEVIDLARSLSRDLGRTVGVYPETKHPTYFQDIGLALEPKLVDVLNRKGLNRPGAAVYVQSFEVANLKWLRGKLRVPLVQLIDASGAPYDFVKAGDKRTYADLVTPAGLKEIATYAKGIGVAKDRIIPRDANGFLKQPTTLVADAHARKLIVHAWTFRNENAFLPADYRSSTDQAAYGRAFDEYAKFFATGLDGVFADNPDTAVEARKSR
;
A
#
# COMPACT_ATOMS: atom_id res chain seq x y z
N MET A 1 23.76 -76.76 -54.49
CA MET A 1 22.41 -76.90 -55.05
C MET A 1 21.45 -76.08 -54.19
N LEU A 2 20.55 -75.32 -54.85
CA LEU A 2 19.29 -74.69 -54.38
C LEU A 2 19.32 -73.86 -53.07
N ARG A 3 19.19 -72.53 -53.11
CA ARG A 3 17.98 -71.68 -53.32
C ARG A 3 16.91 -71.74 -52.22
N SER A 4 16.52 -70.52 -51.80
CA SER A 4 15.19 -70.09 -51.32
C SER A 4 14.90 -70.23 -49.82
N LYS A 5 14.13 -69.35 -49.16
CA LYS A 5 13.54 -68.03 -49.44
C LYS A 5 13.14 -67.40 -48.09
N ILE A 6 13.00 -66.08 -48.12
CA ILE A 6 12.54 -65.11 -47.11
C ILE A 6 11.25 -65.50 -46.37
N VAL A 7 11.19 -65.20 -45.06
CA VAL A 7 10.01 -64.59 -44.41
C VAL A 7 10.51 -63.57 -43.37
N GLY A 8 10.23 -62.29 -43.62
CA GLY A 8 10.40 -61.21 -42.65
C GLY A 8 9.11 -61.03 -41.85
N VAL A 9 9.24 -60.91 -40.53
CA VAL A 9 8.16 -60.51 -39.62
C VAL A 9 8.58 -59.18 -38.99
N ALA A 10 7.78 -58.14 -39.24
CA ALA A 10 7.92 -56.84 -38.63
C ALA A 10 7.40 -56.89 -37.18
N LEU A 11 8.26 -56.60 -36.20
CA LEU A 11 7.86 -56.34 -34.82
C LEU A 11 7.51 -54.85 -34.67
N ALA A 12 6.26 -54.56 -34.36
CA ALA A 12 5.82 -53.23 -33.92
C ALA A 12 6.24 -53.01 -32.46
N ALA A 13 7.11 -52.04 -32.20
CA ALA A 13 7.46 -51.60 -30.86
C ALA A 13 6.46 -50.53 -30.39
N LEU A 14 5.65 -50.84 -29.37
CA LEU A 14 4.86 -49.86 -28.64
C LEU A 14 5.80 -49.02 -27.75
N ALA A 15 5.96 -47.74 -28.07
CA ALA A 15 6.59 -46.76 -27.19
C ALA A 15 5.56 -46.27 -26.17
N VAL A 16 5.73 -46.65 -24.90
CA VAL A 16 4.98 -46.08 -23.77
C VAL A 16 5.63 -44.74 -23.41
N ALA A 17 5.03 -43.65 -23.86
CA ALA A 17 5.40 -42.30 -23.42
C ALA A 17 4.88 -42.07 -21.99
N GLY A 18 5.77 -42.21 -21.00
CA GLY A 18 5.49 -41.82 -19.62
C GLY A 18 5.33 -40.30 -19.52
N VAL A 19 4.10 -39.83 -19.31
CA VAL A 19 3.83 -38.44 -18.97
C VAL A 19 4.25 -38.23 -17.52
N VAL A 20 5.40 -37.58 -17.31
CA VAL A 20 5.79 -37.08 -16.00
C VAL A 20 4.94 -35.84 -15.72
N THR A 21 3.86 -36.03 -14.95
CA THR A 21 3.09 -34.91 -14.41
C THR A 21 3.89 -34.26 -13.29
N LEU A 22 4.51 -33.11 -13.55
CA LEU A 22 5.02 -32.24 -12.50
C LEU A 22 3.83 -31.73 -11.67
N PRO A 23 3.91 -31.69 -10.32
CA PRO A 23 2.85 -31.14 -9.51
C PRO A 23 2.72 -29.65 -9.82
N SER A 24 1.59 -29.24 -10.38
CA SER A 24 1.20 -27.84 -10.41
C SER A 24 1.08 -27.36 -8.96
N ALA A 25 1.96 -26.48 -8.53
CA ALA A 25 1.83 -25.76 -7.28
C ALA A 25 0.55 -24.91 -7.35
N SER A 26 -0.56 -25.47 -6.87
CA SER A 26 -1.75 -24.70 -6.55
C SER A 26 -1.35 -23.61 -5.57
N ALA A 27 -1.50 -22.35 -5.98
CA ALA A 27 -1.31 -21.21 -5.11
C ALA A 27 -2.25 -21.38 -3.91
N ASP A 28 -1.64 -21.59 -2.75
CA ASP A 28 -2.27 -21.87 -1.48
C ASP A 28 -3.09 -20.66 -1.02
N GLN A 29 -4.38 -20.63 -1.37
CA GLN A 29 -5.34 -19.70 -0.77
C GLN A 29 -5.84 -20.19 0.60
N GLY A 30 -5.40 -21.37 1.06
CA GLY A 30 -5.71 -21.91 2.38
C GLY A 30 -4.78 -21.39 3.48
N GLY A 31 -3.52 -21.11 3.15
CA GLY A 31 -2.49 -20.66 4.08
C GLY A 31 -2.63 -19.22 4.60
N GLU A 32 -3.29 -18.32 3.86
CA GLU A 32 -3.49 -16.92 4.30
C GLU A 32 -4.47 -16.81 5.48
N LYS A 33 -5.55 -17.62 5.50
CA LYS A 33 -6.50 -17.61 6.64
C LYS A 33 -5.88 -18.10 7.95
N ALA A 34 -4.84 -18.94 7.89
CA ALA A 34 -4.19 -19.49 9.07
C ALA A 34 -3.23 -18.50 9.78
N ARG A 35 -2.81 -17.41 9.11
CA ARG A 35 -1.88 -16.42 9.68
C ARG A 35 -2.55 -15.18 10.29
N GLY A 36 -3.87 -15.07 10.21
CA GLY A 36 -4.61 -13.88 10.63
C GLY A 36 -4.49 -12.72 9.62
N PRO A 37 -4.96 -11.51 9.97
CA PRO A 37 -4.96 -10.37 9.08
C PRO A 37 -3.54 -9.98 8.63
N LEU A 38 -3.38 -9.48 7.40
CA LEU A 38 -2.10 -8.95 6.92
C LEU A 38 -1.65 -7.76 7.75
N VAL A 39 -0.36 -7.68 8.05
CA VAL A 39 0.25 -6.47 8.62
C VAL A 39 0.98 -5.72 7.52
N ILE A 40 0.52 -4.50 7.24
CA ILE A 40 1.07 -3.64 6.20
C ILE A 40 1.79 -2.49 6.91
N GLY A 41 3.10 -2.40 6.73
CA GLY A 41 3.91 -1.30 7.26
C GLY A 41 3.60 -0.01 6.52
N HIS A 42 2.72 0.81 7.11
CA HIS A 42 2.22 2.04 6.53
C HIS A 42 3.35 3.07 6.48
N ARG A 43 3.80 3.36 5.25
CA ARG A 43 5.01 4.15 4.98
C ARG A 43 6.28 3.56 5.62
N GLY A 44 6.28 2.23 5.80
CA GLY A 44 7.25 1.48 6.59
C GLY A 44 6.90 1.43 8.07
N ALA A 45 7.91 1.51 8.94
CA ALA A 45 7.77 1.57 10.39
C ALA A 45 7.80 3.04 10.84
N SER A 46 6.86 3.83 10.31
CA SER A 46 6.83 5.29 10.43
C SER A 46 6.64 5.79 11.87
N GLY A 47 6.20 4.92 12.78
CA GLY A 47 6.20 5.16 14.23
C GLY A 47 7.60 5.25 14.86
N TYR A 48 8.63 4.80 14.14
CA TYR A 48 10.01 4.69 14.66
C TYR A 48 11.06 5.34 13.75
N ARG A 49 10.75 5.62 12.49
CA ARG A 49 11.65 6.23 11.50
C ARG A 49 10.88 7.22 10.63
N PRO A 50 11.55 8.24 10.06
CA PRO A 50 10.95 9.09 9.04
C PRO A 50 10.32 8.26 7.93
N GLU A 51 9.05 8.56 7.66
CA GLU A 51 8.22 7.82 6.70
C GLU A 51 8.82 7.81 5.29
N HIS A 52 8.48 6.76 4.53
CA HIS A 52 8.96 6.54 3.15
C HIS A 52 10.47 6.62 2.96
N THR A 53 11.23 6.13 3.92
CA THR A 53 12.67 5.90 3.76
C THR A 53 12.94 4.41 3.62
N LEU A 54 14.03 4.02 2.93
CA LEU A 54 14.43 2.61 2.88
C LEU A 54 14.64 2.02 4.29
N ALA A 55 15.14 2.84 5.23
CA ALA A 55 15.30 2.43 6.62
C ALA A 55 13.97 2.17 7.35
N SER A 56 12.94 2.97 7.07
CA SER A 56 11.58 2.74 7.60
C SER A 56 11.00 1.43 7.06
N TYR A 57 11.13 1.18 5.75
CA TYR A 57 10.66 -0.05 5.12
C TYR A 57 11.39 -1.29 5.61
N GLU A 58 12.72 -1.22 5.71
CA GLU A 58 13.53 -2.30 6.24
C GLU A 58 13.11 -2.66 7.67
N LEU A 59 12.95 -1.65 8.53
CA LEU A 59 12.53 -1.86 9.91
C LEU A 59 11.15 -2.53 9.98
N ALA A 60 10.19 -2.10 9.16
CA ALA A 60 8.86 -2.73 9.11
C ALA A 60 8.93 -4.21 8.75
N ALA A 61 9.70 -4.56 7.71
CA ALA A 61 9.89 -5.93 7.30
C ALA A 61 10.57 -6.75 8.41
N ARG A 62 11.61 -6.22 9.06
CA ARG A 62 12.28 -6.91 10.18
C ARG A 62 11.37 -7.07 11.40
N MET A 63 10.42 -6.16 11.61
CA MET A 63 9.38 -6.25 12.64
C MET A 63 8.25 -7.25 12.30
N GLY A 64 8.26 -7.83 11.10
CA GLY A 64 7.30 -8.87 10.70
C GLY A 64 6.16 -8.38 9.80
N ALA A 65 6.20 -7.15 9.29
CA ALA A 65 5.23 -6.70 8.29
C ALA A 65 5.23 -7.61 7.05
N ASP A 66 4.06 -8.01 6.57
CA ASP A 66 3.89 -8.82 5.37
C ASP A 66 4.13 -7.99 4.11
N PHE A 67 3.74 -6.71 4.15
CA PHE A 67 3.91 -5.74 3.08
C PHE A 67 4.54 -4.44 3.58
N ILE A 68 5.32 -3.78 2.72
CA ILE A 68 5.73 -2.39 2.89
C ILE A 68 4.96 -1.51 1.91
N GLU A 69 4.49 -0.36 2.35
CA GLU A 69 3.63 0.51 1.54
C GLU A 69 4.32 1.82 1.15
N PRO A 70 4.64 2.01 -0.14
CA PRO A 70 5.06 3.29 -0.68
C PRO A 70 3.91 4.10 -1.29
N ASP A 71 3.77 5.36 -0.88
CA ASP A 71 2.96 6.35 -1.57
C ASP A 71 3.72 6.92 -2.76
N LEU A 72 3.14 6.98 -3.96
CA LEU A 72 3.87 7.34 -5.17
C LEU A 72 3.43 8.69 -5.73
N VAL A 73 4.42 9.53 -6.00
CA VAL A 73 4.31 10.81 -6.73
C VAL A 73 5.37 10.87 -7.82
N SER A 74 5.19 11.78 -8.79
CA SER A 74 6.09 11.94 -9.93
C SER A 74 7.15 13.01 -9.70
N THR A 75 8.35 12.80 -10.22
CA THR A 75 9.38 13.82 -10.39
C THR A 75 9.23 14.55 -11.73
N LYS A 76 9.93 15.67 -11.90
CA LYS A 76 9.97 16.45 -13.16
C LYS A 76 10.37 15.62 -14.37
N ASP A 77 11.28 14.66 -14.17
CA ASP A 77 11.81 13.75 -15.18
C ASP A 77 11.06 12.40 -15.24
N GLY A 78 9.83 12.34 -14.70
CA GLY A 78 8.91 11.20 -14.86
C GLY A 78 9.32 9.94 -14.11
N ARG A 79 10.01 10.09 -12.97
CA ARG A 79 10.37 8.98 -12.07
C ARG A 79 9.35 8.91 -10.93
N LEU A 80 9.03 7.70 -10.47
CA LEU A 80 8.16 7.50 -9.31
C LEU A 80 8.99 7.41 -8.04
N VAL A 81 8.67 8.27 -7.08
CA VAL A 81 9.35 8.37 -5.78
C VAL A 81 8.36 8.16 -4.65
N ALA A 82 8.84 7.61 -3.53
CA ALA A 82 7.99 7.30 -2.39
C ALA A 82 7.83 8.52 -1.48
N ARG A 83 6.65 9.13 -1.47
CA ARG A 83 6.26 10.30 -0.68
C ARG A 83 4.74 10.35 -0.53
N HIS A 84 4.24 10.61 0.68
CA HIS A 84 2.80 10.71 0.93
C HIS A 84 2.13 11.88 0.21
N GLU A 85 2.77 13.03 0.17
CA GLU A 85 2.31 14.22 -0.56
C GLU A 85 3.38 14.60 -1.59
N ASN A 86 2.98 15.25 -2.68
CA ASN A 86 3.94 15.84 -3.61
C ASN A 86 4.58 17.11 -3.04
N GLU A 87 3.94 17.81 -2.10
CA GLU A 87 4.59 18.85 -1.29
C GLU A 87 5.58 18.22 -0.29
N ILE A 88 6.83 18.70 -0.30
CA ILE A 88 7.95 18.09 0.45
C ILE A 88 8.59 19.01 1.50
N GLY A 89 8.11 20.23 1.70
CA GLY A 89 8.62 21.19 2.69
C GLY A 89 8.43 20.72 4.13
N GLY A 90 7.31 20.04 4.41
CA GLY A 90 7.03 19.48 5.74
C GLY A 90 7.82 18.21 6.07
N THR A 91 8.46 17.59 5.08
CA THR A 91 8.90 16.19 5.20
C THR A 91 10.28 15.91 4.61
N THR A 92 10.95 16.96 4.13
CA THR A 92 12.37 16.97 3.76
C THR A 92 13.05 18.22 4.33
N ASP A 93 14.36 18.31 4.13
CA ASP A 93 15.19 19.47 4.42
C ASP A 93 15.22 20.52 3.29
N VAL A 94 14.37 20.42 2.25
CA VAL A 94 14.38 21.33 1.08
C VAL A 94 14.43 22.82 1.42
N ALA A 95 13.78 23.24 2.51
CA ALA A 95 13.79 24.63 2.96
C ALA A 95 15.16 25.13 3.45
N ALA A 96 16.07 24.22 3.80
CA ALA A 96 17.44 24.50 4.22
C ALA A 96 18.44 24.55 3.04
N HIS A 97 17.97 24.37 1.80
CA HIS A 97 18.78 24.41 0.57
C HIS A 97 18.55 25.73 -0.19
N PRO A 98 19.49 26.72 -0.10
CA PRO A 98 19.32 28.02 -0.74
C PRO A 98 19.15 27.95 -2.26
N GLU A 99 19.78 26.97 -2.92
CA GLU A 99 19.66 26.71 -4.36
C GLU A 99 18.23 26.36 -4.79
N PHE A 100 17.38 25.92 -3.86
CA PHE A 100 15.98 25.58 -4.11
C PHE A 100 14.99 26.61 -3.57
N ALA A 101 15.45 27.70 -2.93
CA ALA A 101 14.56 28.73 -2.37
C ALA A 101 13.59 29.30 -3.42
N GLY A 102 14.07 29.53 -4.64
CA GLY A 102 13.25 30.04 -5.76
C GLY A 102 12.23 29.05 -6.34
N ARG A 103 12.24 27.78 -5.91
CA ARG A 103 11.25 26.77 -6.33
C ARG A 103 10.01 26.72 -5.44
N ARG A 104 9.99 27.49 -4.34
CA ARG A 104 8.81 27.57 -3.48
C ARG A 104 7.68 28.26 -4.24
N THR A 105 6.55 27.59 -4.40
CA THR A 105 5.41 28.09 -5.20
C THR A 105 4.08 27.68 -4.58
N THR A 106 2.98 28.18 -5.15
CA THR A 106 1.61 27.77 -4.78
C THR A 106 0.99 26.98 -5.93
N LYS A 107 0.43 25.81 -5.63
CA LYS A 107 -0.27 24.95 -6.58
C LYS A 107 -1.62 24.53 -6.02
N THR A 108 -2.57 24.26 -6.90
CA THR A 108 -3.87 23.68 -6.51
C THR A 108 -3.81 22.17 -6.70
N ILE A 109 -3.79 21.43 -5.59
CA ILE A 109 -3.82 19.96 -5.57
C ILE A 109 -5.18 19.55 -5.05
N ASP A 110 -5.91 18.76 -5.83
CA ASP A 110 -7.25 18.27 -5.49
C ASP A 110 -8.23 19.37 -5.04
N GLY A 111 -8.15 20.54 -5.70
CA GLY A 111 -8.99 21.71 -5.39
C GLY A 111 -8.52 22.54 -4.20
N VAL A 112 -7.40 22.18 -3.56
CA VAL A 112 -6.83 22.89 -2.41
C VAL A 112 -5.55 23.62 -2.80
N ALA A 113 -5.46 24.90 -2.49
CA ALA A 113 -4.24 25.68 -2.68
C ALA A 113 -3.19 25.31 -1.62
N ILE A 114 -2.03 24.84 -2.05
CA ILE A 114 -0.90 24.42 -1.22
C ILE A 114 0.30 25.27 -1.60
N THR A 115 1.06 25.76 -0.62
CA THR A 115 2.29 26.53 -0.86
C THR A 115 3.48 25.82 -0.27
N GLY A 116 4.48 25.53 -1.10
CA GLY A 116 5.62 24.73 -0.70
C GLY A 116 6.56 24.40 -1.85
N TRP A 117 7.25 23.28 -1.74
CA TRP A 117 8.10 22.72 -2.79
C TRP A 117 7.51 21.40 -3.23
N PHE A 118 7.44 21.14 -4.53
CA PHE A 118 6.71 19.98 -5.04
C PHE A 118 7.61 19.03 -5.83
N THR A 119 7.43 17.72 -5.68
CA THR A 119 8.30 16.71 -6.32
C THR A 119 8.41 16.88 -7.84
N GLU A 120 7.34 17.29 -8.50
CA GLU A 120 7.32 17.53 -9.94
C GLU A 120 8.13 18.76 -10.40
N ASP A 121 8.64 19.58 -9.48
CA ASP A 121 9.55 20.69 -9.78
C ASP A 121 11.04 20.29 -9.65
N PHE A 122 11.32 19.03 -9.31
CA PHE A 122 12.67 18.50 -9.11
C PHE A 122 12.91 17.29 -10.01
N THR A 123 14.10 17.23 -10.61
CA THR A 123 14.58 15.98 -11.20
C THR A 123 14.86 14.95 -10.11
N LEU A 124 14.91 13.66 -10.45
CA LEU A 124 15.27 12.63 -9.47
C LEU A 124 16.64 12.89 -8.83
N THR A 125 17.62 13.35 -9.62
CA THR A 125 18.97 13.66 -9.12
C THR A 125 18.94 14.75 -8.05
N GLU A 126 18.18 15.82 -8.27
CA GLU A 126 18.01 16.89 -7.28
C GLU A 126 17.24 16.38 -6.06
N LEU A 127 16.17 15.62 -6.25
CA LEU A 127 15.40 15.09 -5.12
C LEU A 127 16.23 14.13 -4.25
N LYS A 128 17.19 13.42 -4.83
CA LYS A 128 18.14 12.55 -4.13
C LYS A 128 19.17 13.32 -3.29
N SER A 129 19.39 14.61 -3.54
CA SER A 129 20.26 15.43 -2.68
C SER A 129 19.60 15.79 -1.36
N LEU A 130 18.26 15.83 -1.32
CA LEU A 130 17.48 16.12 -0.11
C LEU A 130 17.47 14.96 0.88
N ARG A 131 17.15 15.26 2.14
CA ARG A 131 17.00 14.29 3.21
C ARG A 131 15.63 14.36 3.85
N ALA A 132 15.05 13.19 4.10
CA ALA A 132 13.78 13.05 4.79
C ALA A 132 13.90 13.49 6.25
N LYS A 133 12.78 14.02 6.78
CA LYS A 133 12.60 14.35 8.20
C LYS A 133 11.25 13.86 8.71
N GLU A 134 11.12 13.77 10.03
CA GLU A 134 9.87 13.46 10.72
C GLU A 134 8.80 14.53 10.42
N ARG A 135 7.59 14.09 10.07
CA ARG A 135 6.48 14.97 9.67
C ARG A 135 5.64 15.48 10.85
N ILE A 136 5.68 14.79 11.99
CA ILE A 136 4.94 15.12 13.22
C ILE A 136 5.87 15.12 14.45
N PRO A 137 6.94 15.94 14.45
CA PRO A 137 7.97 15.92 15.49
C PRO A 137 7.44 16.17 16.91
N GLN A 138 6.30 16.84 17.05
CA GLN A 138 5.59 17.07 18.30
C GLN A 138 4.95 15.79 18.89
N ILE A 139 4.54 14.85 18.03
CA ILE A 139 4.00 13.55 18.45
C ILE A 139 5.10 12.48 18.49
N ARG A 140 6.08 12.57 17.59
CA ARG A 140 7.19 11.60 17.45
C ARG A 140 8.55 12.28 17.65
N PRO A 141 8.83 12.90 18.80
CA PRO A 141 10.09 13.64 19.00
C PRO A 141 11.31 12.72 18.87
N ARG A 142 11.19 11.43 19.20
CA ARG A 142 12.28 10.45 19.07
C ARG A 142 12.63 10.15 17.61
N ASN A 143 11.70 10.33 16.66
CA ASN A 143 11.99 10.10 15.25
C ASN A 143 12.89 11.19 14.67
N THR A 144 12.93 12.39 15.27
CA THR A 144 13.78 13.50 14.81
C THR A 144 15.27 13.20 14.90
N LEU A 145 15.68 12.21 15.71
CA LEU A 145 17.05 11.68 15.76
C LEU A 145 17.55 11.16 14.39
N TYR A 146 16.62 10.86 13.47
CA TYR A 146 16.88 10.35 12.13
C TYR A 146 16.71 11.41 11.03
N ASP A 147 16.36 12.65 11.37
CA ASP A 147 16.27 13.74 10.41
C ASP A 147 17.62 13.94 9.73
N GLY A 148 17.60 14.24 8.42
CA GLY A 148 18.82 14.49 7.66
C GLY A 148 19.60 13.22 7.25
N ARG A 149 19.15 12.02 7.61
CA ARG A 149 19.92 10.79 7.36
C ARG A 149 19.63 10.09 6.04
N PHE A 150 18.37 10.09 5.60
CA PHE A 150 17.93 9.19 4.53
C PHE A 150 17.44 9.98 3.30
N PRO A 151 17.83 9.57 2.07
CA PRO A 151 17.31 10.17 0.85
C PRO A 151 15.90 9.67 0.54
N VAL A 152 15.19 10.38 -0.35
CA VAL A 152 13.91 9.93 -0.91
C VAL A 152 14.12 8.71 -1.82
N PRO A 153 13.43 7.58 -1.62
CA PRO A 153 13.56 6.40 -2.47
C PRO A 153 12.64 6.45 -3.71
N THR A 154 13.05 5.77 -4.77
CA THR A 154 12.25 5.45 -5.94
C THR A 154 11.45 4.18 -5.71
N LEU A 155 10.38 3.98 -6.49
CA LEU A 155 9.65 2.71 -6.47
C LEU A 155 10.56 1.50 -6.76
N GLU A 156 11.49 1.63 -7.71
CA GLU A 156 12.43 0.56 -8.02
C GLU A 156 13.29 0.15 -6.82
N GLU A 157 13.83 1.11 -6.07
CA GLU A 157 14.62 0.84 -4.86
C GLU A 157 13.78 0.18 -3.76
N VAL A 158 12.51 0.58 -3.60
CA VAL A 158 11.60 -0.07 -2.63
C VAL A 158 11.35 -1.53 -3.01
N ILE A 159 11.12 -1.81 -4.31
CA ILE A 159 10.94 -3.19 -4.81
C ILE A 159 12.22 -4.02 -4.62
N ASP A 160 13.39 -3.45 -4.91
CA ASP A 160 14.66 -4.16 -4.76
C ASP A 160 14.97 -4.44 -3.29
N LEU A 161 14.64 -3.51 -2.39
CA LEU A 161 14.72 -3.71 -0.94
C LEU A 161 13.80 -4.87 -0.49
N ALA A 162 12.53 -4.86 -0.88
CA ALA A 162 11.58 -5.92 -0.51
C ALA A 162 12.06 -7.30 -0.97
N ARG A 163 12.67 -7.39 -2.16
CA ARG A 163 13.28 -8.62 -2.69
C ARG A 163 14.48 -9.07 -1.88
N SER A 164 15.36 -8.15 -1.50
CA SER A 164 16.51 -8.47 -0.64
C SER A 164 16.05 -9.00 0.69
N LEU A 165 15.16 -8.26 1.37
CA LEU A 165 14.62 -8.65 2.66
C LEU A 165 13.84 -9.96 2.59
N SER A 166 13.18 -10.26 1.47
CA SER A 166 12.52 -11.54 1.31
C SER A 166 13.49 -12.72 1.35
N ARG A 167 14.68 -12.57 0.73
CA ARG A 167 15.74 -13.57 0.80
C ARG A 167 16.36 -13.62 2.18
N ASP A 168 16.69 -12.46 2.74
CA ASP A 168 17.41 -12.34 4.02
C ASP A 168 16.57 -12.85 5.20
N LEU A 169 15.25 -12.64 5.17
CA LEU A 169 14.33 -13.05 6.23
C LEU A 169 13.71 -14.44 6.00
N GLY A 170 13.98 -15.09 4.86
CA GLY A 170 13.41 -16.39 4.52
C GLY A 170 11.88 -16.41 4.38
N ARG A 171 11.26 -15.25 4.15
CA ARG A 171 9.79 -15.10 3.97
C ARG A 171 9.51 -14.02 2.94
N THR A 172 8.40 -14.12 2.22
CA THR A 172 7.99 -13.06 1.29
C THR A 172 7.68 -11.75 2.04
N VAL A 173 8.26 -10.65 1.57
CA VAL A 173 7.90 -9.27 1.89
C VAL A 173 7.35 -8.62 0.62
N GLY A 174 6.06 -8.29 0.63
CA GLY A 174 5.38 -7.68 -0.50
C GLY A 174 5.52 -6.15 -0.55
N VAL A 175 5.09 -5.54 -1.65
CA VAL A 175 5.03 -4.08 -1.81
C VAL A 175 3.60 -3.65 -2.10
N TYR A 176 3.13 -2.58 -1.48
CA TYR A 176 1.75 -2.14 -1.56
C TYR A 176 1.67 -0.67 -2.04
N PRO A 177 2.05 -0.36 -3.30
CA PRO A 177 2.07 1.02 -3.77
C PRO A 177 0.68 1.69 -3.82
N GLU A 178 0.62 2.93 -3.35
CA GLU A 178 -0.48 3.88 -3.56
C GLU A 178 -0.11 4.88 -4.68
N THR A 179 -1.04 5.21 -5.58
CA THR A 179 -0.89 6.36 -6.49
C THR A 179 -1.52 7.62 -5.87
N LYS A 180 -0.71 8.66 -5.60
CA LYS A 180 -1.19 9.94 -5.00
C LYS A 180 -1.59 10.95 -6.06
N HIS A 181 -2.73 11.62 -5.87
CA HIS A 181 -3.28 12.64 -6.77
C HIS A 181 -3.21 12.29 -8.27
N PRO A 182 -3.64 11.08 -8.72
CA PRO A 182 -3.58 10.70 -10.13
C PRO A 182 -4.12 11.77 -11.09
N THR A 183 -5.28 12.37 -10.79
CA THR A 183 -5.89 13.42 -11.60
C THR A 183 -4.96 14.63 -11.77
N TYR A 184 -4.34 15.10 -10.68
CA TYR A 184 -3.40 16.22 -10.72
C TYR A 184 -2.19 15.91 -11.61
N PHE A 185 -1.56 14.76 -11.39
CA PHE A 185 -0.38 14.36 -12.16
C PHE A 185 -0.69 14.14 -13.64
N GLN A 186 -1.88 13.64 -13.97
CA GLN A 186 -2.34 13.54 -15.36
C GLN A 186 -2.46 14.92 -16.03
N ASP A 187 -3.04 15.91 -15.35
CA ASP A 187 -3.25 17.26 -15.91
C ASP A 187 -1.94 17.98 -16.26
N ILE A 188 -0.88 17.72 -15.51
CA ILE A 188 0.44 18.31 -15.74
C ILE A 188 1.35 17.44 -16.63
N GLY A 189 0.82 16.36 -17.23
CA GLY A 189 1.56 15.49 -18.14
C GLY A 189 2.55 14.54 -17.47
N LEU A 190 2.37 14.25 -16.18
CA LEU A 190 3.23 13.39 -15.35
C LEU A 190 2.48 12.20 -14.74
N ALA A 191 1.48 11.67 -15.46
CA ALA A 191 0.65 10.55 -15.03
C ALA A 191 1.45 9.38 -14.41
N LEU A 192 1.01 8.90 -13.25
CA LEU A 192 1.73 7.92 -12.44
C LEU A 192 1.59 6.49 -12.99
N GLU A 193 0.42 6.18 -13.53
CA GLU A 193 -0.05 4.83 -13.84
C GLU A 193 0.76 4.16 -14.96
N PRO A 194 1.07 4.83 -16.09
CA PRO A 194 1.92 4.23 -17.11
C PRO A 194 3.29 3.86 -16.56
N LYS A 195 3.86 4.73 -15.70
CA LYS A 195 5.17 4.48 -15.11
C LYS A 195 5.14 3.36 -14.07
N LEU A 196 4.08 3.27 -13.27
CA LEU A 196 3.88 2.19 -12.32
C LEU A 196 3.78 0.83 -13.05
N VAL A 197 2.97 0.75 -14.11
CA VAL A 197 2.84 -0.46 -14.93
C VAL A 197 4.19 -0.87 -15.54
N ASP A 198 4.92 0.09 -16.10
CA ASP A 198 6.26 -0.10 -16.66
C ASP A 198 7.26 -0.66 -15.63
N VAL A 199 7.31 -0.08 -14.43
CA VAL A 199 8.17 -0.58 -13.35
C VAL A 199 7.78 -2.00 -12.92
N LEU A 200 6.49 -2.28 -12.71
CA LEU A 200 6.04 -3.62 -12.32
C LEU A 200 6.29 -4.66 -13.41
N ASN A 201 6.19 -4.29 -14.70
CA ASN A 201 6.56 -5.14 -15.83
C ASN A 201 8.06 -5.44 -15.85
N ARG A 202 8.91 -4.40 -15.82
CA ARG A 202 10.38 -4.56 -15.83
C ARG A 202 10.88 -5.37 -14.65
N LYS A 203 10.27 -5.20 -13.48
CA LYS A 203 10.61 -5.99 -12.30
C LYS A 203 10.02 -7.40 -12.38
N GLY A 204 9.06 -7.71 -13.26
CA GLY A 204 8.43 -9.04 -13.33
C GLY A 204 7.42 -9.30 -12.20
N LEU A 205 6.83 -8.23 -11.67
CA LEU A 205 5.79 -8.25 -10.63
C LEU A 205 4.38 -8.11 -11.19
N ASN A 206 4.21 -7.70 -12.46
CA ASN A 206 2.90 -7.65 -13.10
C ASN A 206 2.41 -9.04 -13.55
N ARG A 207 2.19 -9.94 -12.59
CA ARG A 207 1.74 -11.31 -12.81
C ARG A 207 0.84 -11.79 -11.66
N PRO A 208 -0.06 -12.75 -11.92
CA PRO A 208 -0.86 -13.36 -10.87
C PRO A 208 0.02 -13.94 -9.76
N GLY A 209 -0.40 -13.77 -8.51
CA GLY A 209 0.30 -14.28 -7.33
C GLY A 209 1.61 -13.56 -6.98
N ALA A 210 1.96 -12.45 -7.66
CA ALA A 210 3.01 -11.57 -7.13
C ALA A 210 2.53 -10.94 -5.81
N ALA A 211 3.42 -10.82 -4.83
CA ALA A 211 3.14 -10.16 -3.55
C ALA A 211 3.12 -8.63 -3.72
N VAL A 212 2.14 -8.15 -4.49
CA VAL A 212 1.90 -6.74 -4.77
C VAL A 212 0.41 -6.47 -4.72
N TYR A 213 0.04 -5.39 -4.04
CA TYR A 213 -1.27 -4.74 -4.20
C TYR A 213 -1.05 -3.35 -4.77
N VAL A 214 -1.99 -2.81 -5.53
CA VAL A 214 -1.97 -1.40 -5.94
C VAL A 214 -3.22 -0.71 -5.44
N GLN A 215 -3.07 0.46 -4.82
CA GLN A 215 -4.19 1.21 -4.26
C GLN A 215 -4.25 2.66 -4.74
N SER A 216 -5.44 3.24 -4.63
CA SER A 216 -5.71 4.64 -4.97
C SER A 216 -7.03 5.07 -4.32
N PHE A 217 -7.13 6.35 -3.97
CA PHE A 217 -8.40 6.99 -3.61
C PHE A 217 -9.26 7.29 -4.84
N GLU A 218 -8.65 7.60 -5.97
CA GLU A 218 -9.36 7.89 -7.22
C GLU A 218 -9.85 6.60 -7.88
N VAL A 219 -11.03 6.66 -8.51
CA VAL A 219 -11.72 5.48 -9.05
C VAL A 219 -11.34 5.24 -10.51
N ALA A 220 -11.25 6.30 -11.31
CA ALA A 220 -10.98 6.26 -12.74
C ALA A 220 -9.60 5.65 -13.03
N ASN A 221 -8.59 5.97 -12.22
CA ASN A 221 -7.25 5.42 -12.41
C ASN A 221 -7.19 3.92 -12.07
N LEU A 222 -7.91 3.44 -11.05
CA LEU A 222 -8.01 2.01 -10.76
C LEU A 222 -8.74 1.26 -11.86
N LYS A 223 -9.81 1.83 -12.41
CA LYS A 223 -10.52 1.26 -13.59
C LYS A 223 -9.59 1.17 -14.81
N TRP A 224 -8.73 2.16 -15.04
CA TRP A 224 -7.71 2.09 -16.08
C TRP A 224 -6.65 1.01 -15.80
N LEU A 225 -6.11 1.00 -14.57
CA LEU A 225 -5.09 0.05 -14.12
C LEU A 225 -5.59 -1.40 -14.18
N ARG A 226 -6.89 -1.64 -13.99
CA ARG A 226 -7.49 -2.98 -14.08
C ARG A 226 -7.24 -3.65 -15.43
N GLY A 227 -7.14 -2.87 -16.51
CA GLY A 227 -6.84 -3.37 -17.86
C GLY A 227 -5.34 -3.55 -18.14
N LYS A 228 -4.45 -3.11 -17.23
CA LYS A 228 -3.00 -3.10 -17.42
C LYS A 228 -2.23 -3.96 -16.41
N LEU A 229 -2.80 -4.14 -15.22
CA LEU A 229 -2.22 -4.88 -14.13
C LEU A 229 -2.91 -6.23 -13.91
N ARG A 230 -2.10 -7.22 -13.52
CA ARG A 230 -2.48 -8.59 -13.18
C ARG A 230 -2.32 -8.89 -11.68
N VAL A 231 -2.16 -7.83 -10.88
CA VAL A 231 -2.09 -7.85 -9.42
C VAL A 231 -3.40 -7.29 -8.83
N PRO A 232 -3.75 -7.64 -7.58
CA PRO A 232 -4.94 -7.09 -6.92
C PRO A 232 -4.91 -5.55 -6.83
N LEU A 233 -6.04 -4.93 -7.17
CA LEU A 233 -6.27 -3.50 -6.97
C LEU A 233 -7.13 -3.29 -5.72
N VAL A 234 -6.91 -2.18 -5.01
CA VAL A 234 -7.65 -1.84 -3.78
C VAL A 234 -8.14 -0.39 -3.83
N GLN A 235 -9.46 -0.21 -3.70
CA GLN A 235 -10.08 1.11 -3.65
C GLN A 235 -9.92 1.69 -2.24
N LEU A 236 -9.23 2.82 -2.11
CA LEU A 236 -9.13 3.54 -0.84
C LEU A 236 -10.41 4.34 -0.58
N ILE A 237 -10.86 4.36 0.67
CA ILE A 237 -12.10 5.02 1.08
C ILE A 237 -11.86 5.76 2.39
N ASP A 238 -12.00 7.08 2.34
CA ASP A 238 -11.85 7.93 3.53
C ASP A 238 -13.15 7.98 4.36
N ALA A 239 -13.04 8.43 5.61
CA ALA A 239 -14.15 8.62 6.54
C ALA A 239 -15.15 9.69 6.07
N SER A 240 -14.73 10.63 5.22
CA SER A 240 -15.56 11.71 4.68
C SER A 240 -15.03 12.24 3.35
N GLY A 241 -15.81 13.03 2.63
CA GLY A 241 -15.43 13.58 1.32
C GLY A 241 -15.75 12.64 0.15
N ALA A 242 -15.07 12.85 -0.98
CA ALA A 242 -15.26 12.10 -2.21
C ALA A 242 -13.91 11.88 -2.93
N PRO A 243 -13.78 10.84 -3.77
CA PRO A 243 -12.67 10.74 -4.72
C PRO A 243 -12.53 12.02 -5.56
N TYR A 244 -11.32 12.52 -5.76
CA TYR A 244 -11.14 13.80 -6.44
C TYR A 244 -11.52 13.74 -7.93
N ASP A 245 -11.32 12.60 -8.58
CA ASP A 245 -11.76 12.37 -9.96
C ASP A 245 -13.30 12.47 -10.10
N PHE A 246 -14.05 12.07 -9.08
CA PHE A 246 -15.51 12.29 -9.05
C PHE A 246 -15.84 13.78 -8.94
N VAL A 247 -15.17 14.50 -8.03
CA VAL A 247 -15.35 15.95 -7.86
C VAL A 247 -15.08 16.69 -9.16
N LYS A 248 -13.95 16.39 -9.82
CA LYS A 248 -13.57 17.01 -11.10
C LYS A 248 -14.55 16.66 -12.23
N ALA A 249 -15.07 15.44 -12.26
CA ALA A 249 -16.07 15.02 -13.23
C ALA A 249 -17.50 15.53 -12.94
N GLY A 250 -17.71 16.23 -11.81
CA GLY A 250 -19.03 16.67 -11.37
C GLY A 250 -19.94 15.56 -10.83
N ASP A 251 -19.38 14.36 -10.60
CA ASP A 251 -20.08 13.25 -9.95
C ASP A 251 -20.35 13.59 -8.47
N LYS A 252 -21.58 13.33 -8.02
CA LYS A 252 -22.04 13.69 -6.68
C LYS A 252 -21.79 12.60 -5.64
N ARG A 253 -21.33 11.42 -6.06
CA ARG A 253 -21.01 10.33 -5.15
C ARG A 253 -19.83 10.68 -4.25
N THR A 254 -19.93 10.21 -3.03
CA THR A 254 -18.97 10.40 -1.93
C THR A 254 -18.40 9.06 -1.49
N TYR A 255 -17.43 9.08 -0.58
CA TYR A 255 -16.96 7.86 0.08
C TYR A 255 -18.07 7.13 0.85
N ALA A 256 -19.15 7.82 1.27
CA ALA A 256 -20.30 7.16 1.89
C ALA A 256 -21.09 6.30 0.88
N ASP A 257 -21.16 6.73 -0.38
CA ASP A 257 -21.83 5.98 -1.45
C ASP A 257 -21.04 4.73 -1.85
N LEU A 258 -19.71 4.82 -1.81
CA LEU A 258 -18.78 3.72 -2.13
C LEU A 258 -18.87 2.53 -1.16
N VAL A 259 -19.25 2.76 0.09
CA VAL A 259 -19.40 1.70 1.12
C VAL A 259 -20.80 1.10 1.19
N THR A 260 -21.75 1.54 0.35
CA THR A 260 -23.07 0.92 0.25
C THR A 260 -23.01 -0.43 -0.48
N PRO A 261 -24.01 -1.32 -0.35
CA PRO A 261 -24.05 -2.56 -1.12
C PRO A 261 -23.96 -2.37 -2.65
N ALA A 262 -24.43 -1.24 -3.17
CA ALA A 262 -24.32 -0.87 -4.59
C ALA A 262 -22.90 -0.40 -4.93
N GLY A 263 -22.31 0.46 -4.10
CA GLY A 263 -20.92 0.92 -4.24
C GLY A 263 -19.92 -0.24 -4.20
N LEU A 264 -20.06 -1.14 -3.22
CA LEU A 264 -19.22 -2.35 -3.11
C LEU A 264 -19.39 -3.29 -4.32
N LYS A 265 -20.61 -3.41 -4.86
CA LYS A 265 -20.85 -4.17 -6.10
C LYS A 265 -20.13 -3.55 -7.29
N GLU A 266 -20.12 -2.22 -7.40
CA GLU A 266 -19.35 -1.52 -8.45
C GLU A 266 -17.84 -1.71 -8.26
N ILE A 267 -17.33 -1.52 -7.04
CA ILE A 267 -15.90 -1.71 -6.70
C ILE A 267 -15.43 -3.11 -7.11
N ALA A 268 -16.22 -4.14 -6.85
CA ALA A 268 -15.90 -5.53 -7.21
C ALA A 268 -15.72 -5.79 -8.72
N THR A 269 -16.11 -4.84 -9.59
CA THR A 269 -15.88 -4.95 -11.05
C THR A 269 -14.43 -4.64 -11.44
N TYR A 270 -13.72 -3.83 -10.65
CA TYR A 270 -12.36 -3.37 -10.97
C TYR A 270 -11.33 -3.62 -9.86
N ALA A 271 -11.74 -3.80 -8.61
CA ALA A 271 -10.87 -4.05 -7.47
C ALA A 271 -11.08 -5.44 -6.86
N LYS A 272 -10.11 -5.86 -6.05
CA LYS A 272 -10.14 -7.09 -5.23
C LYS A 272 -10.30 -6.80 -3.75
N GLY A 273 -10.22 -5.54 -3.35
CA GLY A 273 -10.45 -5.12 -1.97
C GLY A 273 -10.77 -3.65 -1.84
N ILE A 274 -11.06 -3.26 -0.60
CA ILE A 274 -11.18 -1.87 -0.15
C ILE A 274 -10.15 -1.60 0.95
N GLY A 275 -9.55 -0.41 0.91
CA GLY A 275 -8.66 0.10 1.94
C GLY A 275 -9.34 1.25 2.67
N VAL A 276 -9.85 1.03 3.88
CA VAL A 276 -10.79 1.96 4.51
C VAL A 276 -10.20 2.66 5.72
N ALA A 277 -10.55 3.93 5.91
CA ALA A 277 -10.37 4.58 7.21
C ALA A 277 -11.07 3.74 8.28
N LYS A 278 -10.38 3.43 9.39
CA LYS A 278 -10.88 2.50 10.42
C LYS A 278 -12.22 2.93 11.03
N ASP A 279 -12.52 4.23 11.02
CA ASP A 279 -13.82 4.77 11.46
C ASP A 279 -15.00 4.36 10.56
N ARG A 280 -14.76 3.84 9.34
CA ARG A 280 -15.81 3.21 8.51
C ARG A 280 -16.21 1.81 9.00
N ILE A 281 -15.32 1.14 9.73
CA ILE A 281 -15.58 -0.19 10.31
C ILE A 281 -16.17 -0.04 11.71
N ILE A 282 -15.53 0.75 12.58
CA ILE A 282 -16.04 1.06 13.92
C ILE A 282 -16.02 2.58 14.08
N PRO A 283 -17.16 3.26 13.92
CA PRO A 283 -17.22 4.72 14.02
C PRO A 283 -16.93 5.20 15.44
N ARG A 284 -16.50 6.45 15.57
CA ARG A 284 -16.39 7.15 16.85
C ARG A 284 -17.60 8.06 17.08
N ASP A 285 -17.97 8.26 18.33
CA ASP A 285 -18.94 9.30 18.72
C ASP A 285 -18.26 10.68 18.81
N ALA A 286 -19.03 11.71 19.15
CA ALA A 286 -18.54 13.08 19.26
C ALA A 286 -17.48 13.27 20.36
N ASN A 287 -17.44 12.38 21.36
CA ASN A 287 -16.46 12.38 22.44
C ASN A 287 -15.22 11.51 22.11
N GLY A 288 -15.21 10.86 20.94
CA GLY A 288 -14.12 10.02 20.46
C GLY A 288 -14.18 8.57 20.94
N PHE A 289 -15.26 8.13 21.59
CA PHE A 289 -15.44 6.74 21.99
C PHE A 289 -15.92 5.88 20.82
N LEU A 290 -15.50 4.62 20.77
CA LEU A 290 -15.95 3.67 19.76
C LEU A 290 -17.44 3.36 19.92
N LYS A 291 -18.14 3.38 18.78
CA LYS A 291 -19.52 2.91 18.65
C LYS A 291 -19.54 1.41 18.32
N GLN A 292 -20.73 0.88 18.03
CA GLN A 292 -20.85 -0.47 17.51
C GLN A 292 -20.24 -0.58 16.10
N PRO A 293 -19.62 -1.73 15.76
CA PRO A 293 -19.15 -1.98 14.40
C PRO A 293 -20.27 -1.87 13.36
N THR A 294 -19.93 -1.39 12.16
CA THR A 294 -20.81 -1.39 11.00
C THR A 294 -20.86 -2.78 10.35
N THR A 295 -21.73 -2.97 9.36
CA THR A 295 -21.79 -4.18 8.54
C THR A 295 -20.75 -4.21 7.42
N LEU A 296 -19.92 -3.16 7.27
CA LEU A 296 -19.08 -2.94 6.09
C LEU A 296 -18.17 -4.13 5.77
N VAL A 297 -17.53 -4.74 6.78
CA VAL A 297 -16.65 -5.89 6.57
C VAL A 297 -17.43 -7.07 5.98
N ALA A 298 -18.57 -7.40 6.57
CA ALA A 298 -19.43 -8.48 6.09
C ALA A 298 -20.00 -8.19 4.68
N ASP A 299 -20.42 -6.95 4.41
CA ASP A 299 -20.95 -6.53 3.12
C ASP A 299 -19.89 -6.59 2.01
N ALA A 300 -18.64 -6.21 2.33
CA ALA A 300 -17.50 -6.31 1.42
C ALA A 300 -17.14 -7.78 1.13
N HIS A 301 -17.10 -8.62 2.17
CA HIS A 301 -16.86 -10.06 2.03
C HIS A 301 -17.94 -10.76 1.19
N ALA A 302 -19.21 -10.35 1.32
CA ALA A 302 -20.29 -10.85 0.47
C ALA A 302 -20.10 -10.50 -1.02
N ARG A 303 -19.26 -9.50 -1.34
CA ARG A 303 -18.80 -9.15 -2.69
C ARG A 303 -17.43 -9.70 -3.05
N LYS A 304 -16.85 -10.57 -2.21
CA LYS A 304 -15.49 -11.13 -2.35
C LYS A 304 -14.40 -10.06 -2.40
N LEU A 305 -14.62 -8.95 -1.70
CA LEU A 305 -13.63 -7.89 -1.51
C LEU A 305 -12.95 -8.10 -0.16
N ILE A 306 -11.61 -8.11 -0.15
CA ILE A 306 -10.86 -8.03 1.11
C ILE A 306 -10.96 -6.62 1.69
N VAL A 307 -10.85 -6.50 3.01
CA VAL A 307 -10.92 -5.23 3.74
C VAL A 307 -9.62 -5.02 4.50
N HIS A 308 -8.85 -4.01 4.07
CA HIS A 308 -7.68 -3.54 4.80
C HIS A 308 -7.98 -2.19 5.45
N ALA A 309 -7.68 -2.02 6.73
CA ALA A 309 -8.04 -0.82 7.48
C ALA A 309 -6.81 0.04 7.81
N TRP A 310 -6.94 1.35 7.67
CA TRP A 310 -5.91 2.33 8.01
C TRP A 310 -6.42 3.44 8.95
N THR A 311 -5.60 4.09 9.77
CA THR A 311 -4.25 3.67 10.17
C THR A 311 -4.23 3.37 11.66
N PHE A 312 -3.59 2.27 12.04
CA PHE A 312 -3.35 1.92 13.43
C PHE A 312 -2.03 2.53 13.91
N ARG A 313 -2.09 3.20 15.06
CA ARG A 313 -1.01 4.02 15.60
C ARG A 313 -1.05 3.93 17.13
N ASN A 314 0.11 3.85 17.76
CA ASN A 314 0.17 3.59 19.20
C ASN A 314 -0.11 4.85 20.04
N GLU A 315 0.09 6.05 19.48
CA GLU A 315 0.00 7.30 20.22
C GLU A 315 -1.44 7.67 20.57
N ASN A 316 -1.66 8.17 21.79
CA ASN A 316 -2.96 8.59 22.31
C ASN A 316 -3.71 9.56 21.39
N ALA A 317 -2.98 10.40 20.65
CA ALA A 317 -3.54 11.32 19.64
C ALA A 317 -4.43 10.62 18.60
N PHE A 318 -4.13 9.37 18.26
CA PHE A 318 -4.78 8.62 17.18
C PHE A 318 -5.73 7.53 17.67
N LEU A 319 -5.64 7.18 18.95
CA LEU A 319 -6.51 6.19 19.58
C LEU A 319 -7.89 6.77 19.88
N PRO A 320 -8.96 5.94 19.86
CA PRO A 320 -10.24 6.34 20.41
C PRO A 320 -10.11 6.60 21.91
N ALA A 321 -11.04 7.38 22.45
CA ALA A 321 -11.03 7.77 23.86
C ALA A 321 -10.98 6.57 24.80
N ASP A 322 -11.60 5.44 24.40
CA ASP A 322 -11.54 4.16 25.11
C ASP A 322 -10.12 3.73 25.46
N TYR A 323 -9.18 3.91 24.54
CA TYR A 323 -7.85 3.30 24.59
C TYR A 323 -6.74 4.30 24.87
N ARG A 324 -7.07 5.56 25.18
CA ARG A 324 -6.07 6.53 25.62
C ARG A 324 -5.61 6.20 27.04
N SER A 325 -4.30 6.18 27.26
CA SER A 325 -3.71 5.93 28.59
C SER A 325 -3.59 7.20 29.42
N SER A 326 -3.53 8.37 28.78
CA SER A 326 -3.40 9.68 29.42
C SER A 326 -3.82 10.80 28.46
N THR A 327 -3.72 12.05 28.92
CA THR A 327 -3.91 13.25 28.09
C THR A 327 -2.66 13.62 27.28
N ASP A 328 -1.50 13.01 27.54
CA ASP A 328 -0.32 13.19 26.72
C ASP A 328 -0.56 12.52 25.35
N GLN A 329 -0.62 13.36 24.32
CA GLN A 329 -0.91 12.95 22.95
C GLN A 329 0.18 12.07 22.34
N ALA A 330 1.44 12.22 22.75
CA ALA A 330 2.59 11.47 22.23
C ALA A 330 2.80 10.14 22.97
N ALA A 331 2.28 10.01 24.20
CA ALA A 331 2.35 8.77 24.96
C ALA A 331 1.60 7.64 24.25
N TYR A 332 2.10 6.41 24.38
CA TYR A 332 1.43 5.23 23.86
C TYR A 332 0.23 4.88 24.73
N GLY A 333 -0.90 4.62 24.08
CA GLY A 333 -2.11 4.13 24.73
C GLY A 333 -2.23 2.61 24.68
N ARG A 334 -3.45 2.13 24.89
CA ARG A 334 -3.81 0.71 24.87
C ARG A 334 -4.05 0.22 23.44
N ALA A 335 -3.04 0.36 22.58
CA ALA A 335 -3.15 0.04 21.15
C ALA A 335 -3.52 -1.43 20.88
N PHE A 336 -3.05 -2.37 21.71
CA PHE A 336 -3.42 -3.78 21.62
C PHE A 336 -4.92 -4.02 21.78
N ASP A 337 -5.59 -3.26 22.66
CA ASP A 337 -7.04 -3.33 22.84
C ASP A 337 -7.78 -2.83 21.58
N GLU A 338 -7.26 -1.79 20.91
CA GLU A 338 -7.77 -1.34 19.61
C GLU A 338 -7.63 -2.44 18.55
N TYR A 339 -6.43 -3.03 18.41
CA TYR A 339 -6.22 -4.12 17.45
C TYR A 339 -7.15 -5.31 17.71
N ALA A 340 -7.29 -5.75 18.96
CA ALA A 340 -8.19 -6.85 19.31
C ALA A 340 -9.64 -6.53 18.92
N LYS A 341 -10.12 -5.32 19.21
CA LYS A 341 -11.47 -4.86 18.85
C LYS A 341 -11.70 -4.87 17.34
N PHE A 342 -10.73 -4.41 16.56
CA PHE A 342 -10.83 -4.35 15.11
C PHE A 342 -10.64 -5.72 14.45
N PHE A 343 -9.72 -6.57 14.92
CA PHE A 343 -9.55 -7.94 14.43
C PHE A 343 -10.79 -8.82 14.67
N ALA A 344 -11.56 -8.55 15.73
CA ALA A 344 -12.83 -9.22 15.97
C ALA A 344 -13.89 -8.93 14.90
N THR A 345 -13.74 -7.88 14.09
CA THR A 345 -14.65 -7.57 12.98
C THR A 345 -14.45 -8.48 11.77
N GLY A 346 -13.33 -9.21 11.71
CA GLY A 346 -12.99 -10.10 10.61
C GLY A 346 -12.27 -9.43 9.44
N LEU A 347 -11.83 -8.17 9.57
CA LEU A 347 -11.02 -7.50 8.54
C LEU A 347 -9.76 -8.31 8.16
N ASP A 348 -9.31 -8.17 6.92
CA ASP A 348 -8.28 -9.02 6.30
C ASP A 348 -6.86 -8.46 6.45
N GLY A 349 -6.71 -7.19 6.83
CA GLY A 349 -5.39 -6.58 7.03
C GLY A 349 -5.43 -5.18 7.64
N VAL A 350 -4.31 -4.75 8.21
CA VAL A 350 -4.15 -3.46 8.87
C VAL A 350 -2.91 -2.73 8.37
N PHE A 351 -3.08 -1.45 8.09
CA PHE A 351 -1.99 -0.49 7.88
C PHE A 351 -1.57 0.07 9.25
N ALA A 352 -0.32 -0.17 9.63
CA ALA A 352 0.21 0.18 10.93
C ALA A 352 1.50 1.00 10.82
N ASP A 353 1.57 2.11 11.57
CA ASP A 353 2.81 2.89 11.71
C ASP A 353 3.81 2.17 12.65
N ASN A 354 3.30 1.29 13.52
CA ASN A 354 4.06 0.45 14.46
C ASN A 354 3.83 -1.05 14.10
N PRO A 355 4.55 -1.60 13.09
CA PRO A 355 4.25 -2.93 12.57
C PRO A 355 4.46 -4.04 13.59
N ASP A 356 5.43 -3.89 14.49
CA ASP A 356 5.68 -4.82 15.61
C ASP A 356 4.45 -4.98 16.51
N THR A 357 3.76 -3.88 16.82
CA THR A 357 2.55 -3.90 17.65
C THR A 357 1.42 -4.65 16.94
N ALA A 358 1.22 -4.39 15.64
CA ALA A 358 0.22 -5.11 14.84
C ALA A 358 0.52 -6.61 14.72
N VAL A 359 1.80 -6.96 14.50
CA VAL A 359 2.26 -8.36 14.43
C VAL A 359 2.00 -9.08 15.75
N GLU A 360 2.31 -8.46 16.87
CA GLU A 360 2.12 -9.06 18.18
C GLU A 360 0.64 -9.17 18.57
N ALA A 361 -0.16 -8.14 18.28
CA ALA A 361 -1.61 -8.18 18.46
C ALA A 361 -2.26 -9.30 17.63
N ARG A 362 -1.76 -9.54 16.41
CA ARG A 362 -2.25 -10.61 15.53
C ARG A 362 -2.00 -12.00 16.08
N LYS A 363 -0.86 -12.23 16.75
CA LYS A 363 -0.53 -13.54 17.37
C LYS A 363 -1.40 -13.87 18.56
N SER A 364 -1.89 -12.85 19.26
CA SER A 364 -2.65 -12.97 20.50
C SER A 364 -4.16 -13.18 20.28
N ARG A 365 -4.55 -13.54 19.04
CA ARG A 365 -5.94 -13.58 18.58
C ARG A 365 -6.60 -14.95 18.77
#